data_AF-K6C1J3-F1
#
_entry.id   AF-K6C1J3-F1
#
_cell.length_a   1.000
_cell.length_b   1.000
_cell.length_c   1.000
_cell.angle_alpha   90.00
_cell.angle_beta   90.00
_cell.angle_gamma   90.00
#
_symmetry.space_group_name_H-M   'P 1'
#
loop_
_entity.id
_entity.type
_entity.pdbx_description
1 polymer ?
#
loop_
_entity_poly.entity_id
_entity_poly.type
_entity_poly.pdbx_seq_one_letter_code
_entity_poly.pdbx_strand_id
1 'polypeptide(L)'
;MREKYNRGLTLVELLVTIAISTIVMGIAASVLINSMNSYKNIASEQLLQQEANLLLTQLRTIHQQNRSYTISYDKNENIYIVTYPNSTTDTLGNRNVFFEVEINNMKISESNPFSVSPDTNLLNVKIKGTAPNGSTPFEIETGIIRIEAGMR
;
A
#
# COMPACT_ATOMS: atom_id res chain seq x y z
N MET A 1 72.95 4.16 21.00
CA MET A 1 71.72 3.73 21.69
C MET A 1 70.60 4.69 21.29
N ARG A 2 69.47 4.20 20.77
CA ARG A 2 68.30 5.03 20.38
C ARG A 2 67.25 4.89 21.48
N GLU A 3 67.05 5.93 22.29
CA GLU A 3 65.94 5.97 23.24
C GLU A 3 64.61 6.11 22.48
N LYS A 4 63.71 5.15 22.67
CA LYS A 4 62.31 5.25 22.27
C LYS A 4 61.58 6.06 23.34
N TYR A 5 61.20 7.29 23.03
CA TYR A 5 60.28 8.06 23.87
C TYR A 5 58.88 7.40 23.83
N ASN A 6 58.51 6.71 24.91
CA ASN A 6 57.14 6.28 25.15
C ASN A 6 56.33 7.49 25.66
N ARG A 7 55.74 8.26 24.74
CA ARG A 7 54.80 9.33 25.10
C ARG A 7 53.46 8.68 25.50
N GLY A 8 53.08 8.80 26.77
CA GLY A 8 51.78 8.37 27.26
C GLY A 8 50.64 9.28 26.78
N LEU A 9 49.42 8.76 26.77
CA LEU A 9 48.21 9.53 26.44
C LEU A 9 47.98 10.62 27.48
N THR A 10 47.76 11.85 27.04
CA THR A 10 47.39 12.95 27.95
C THR A 10 45.88 12.93 28.20
N LEU A 11 45.44 13.37 29.38
CA LEU A 11 44.02 13.43 29.73
C LEU A 11 43.21 14.33 28.77
N VAL A 12 43.84 15.41 28.29
CA VAL A 12 43.22 16.33 27.33
C VAL A 12 42.97 15.63 25.99
N GLU A 13 43.95 14.86 25.50
CA GLU A 13 43.85 14.13 24.25
C GLU A 13 42.79 13.02 24.31
N LEU A 14 42.67 12.34 25.45
CA LEU A 14 41.60 11.37 25.70
C LEU A 14 40.22 12.05 25.72
N LEU A 15 40.10 13.19 26.40
CA LEU A 15 38.85 13.94 26.50
C LEU A 15 38.37 14.44 25.13
N VAL A 16 39.29 15.00 24.34
CA VAL A 16 39.00 15.47 22.97
C VAL A 16 38.57 14.29 22.08
N THR A 17 39.24 13.15 22.20
CA THR A 17 38.89 11.95 21.42
C THR A 17 37.49 11.45 21.75
N ILE A 18 37.12 11.38 23.04
CA ILE A 18 35.78 10.97 23.48
C ILE A 18 34.71 11.99 23.02
N ALA A 19 35.01 13.28 23.13
CA ALA A 19 34.11 14.35 22.70
C ALA A 19 33.80 14.25 21.19
N ILE A 20 34.83 14.14 20.36
CA ILE A 20 34.67 13.99 18.90
C ILE A 20 33.95 12.69 18.56
N SER A 21 34.32 11.58 19.21
CA SER A 21 33.69 10.27 18.97
C SER A 21 32.20 10.29 19.29
N THR A 22 31.79 10.98 20.36
CA THR A 22 30.38 11.12 20.73
C THR A 22 29.59 11.90 19.68
N ILE A 23 30.17 12.98 19.14
CA ILE A 23 29.56 13.75 18.06
C ILE A 23 29.37 12.88 16.81
N VAL A 24 30.42 12.15 16.40
CA VAL A 24 30.39 11.27 15.23
C VAL A 24 29.35 10.16 15.41
N MET A 25 29.33 9.51 16.58
CA MET A 25 28.34 8.46 16.89
C MET A 25 26.91 9.02 16.92
N GLY A 26 26.70 10.22 17.45
CA GLY A 26 25.39 10.87 17.46
C GLY A 26 24.86 11.12 16.05
N ILE A 27 25.72 11.60 15.14
CA ILE A 27 25.36 11.80 13.73
C ILE A 27 25.05 10.46 13.06
N ALA A 28 25.91 9.46 13.25
CA ALA A 28 25.70 8.12 12.68
C ALA A 28 24.39 7.49 13.16
N ALA A 29 24.09 7.57 14.45
CA ALA A 29 22.84 7.08 15.03
C ALA A 29 21.62 7.81 14.46
N SER A 30 21.70 9.14 14.29
CA SER A 30 20.61 9.92 13.69
C SER A 30 20.32 9.47 12.25
N VAL A 31 21.37 9.30 11.43
CA VAL A 31 21.21 8.80 10.06
C VAL A 31 20.59 7.41 10.04
N LEU A 32 21.01 6.50 10.92
CA LEU A 32 20.46 5.15 11.01
C LEU A 32 18.97 5.17 11.41
N ILE A 33 18.60 5.94 12.43
CA ILE A 33 17.22 6.06 12.88
C ILE A 33 16.34 6.63 11.77
N ASN A 34 16.80 7.69 11.09
CA ASN A 34 16.09 8.29 9.97
C ASN A 34 15.92 7.30 8.82
N SER A 35 16.98 6.58 8.46
CA SER A 35 16.95 5.55 7.40
C SER A 35 15.95 4.44 7.72
N MET A 36 15.90 3.98 8.98
CA MET A 36 14.96 2.96 9.40
C MET A 36 13.51 3.44 9.36
N ASN A 37 13.25 4.69 9.74
CA ASN A 37 11.92 5.28 9.66
C ASN A 37 11.48 5.47 8.19
N SER A 38 12.36 5.97 7.33
CA SER A 38 12.11 6.09 5.89
C SER A 38 11.81 4.73 5.25
N TYR A 39 12.59 3.70 5.58
CA TYR A 39 12.37 2.35 5.07
C TYR A 39 10.99 1.80 5.47
N LYS A 40 10.59 1.98 6.73
CA LYS A 40 9.25 1.54 7.20
C LYS A 40 8.13 2.24 6.43
N ASN A 41 8.26 3.53 6.15
CA ASN A 41 7.26 4.27 5.39
C ASN A 41 7.17 3.77 3.94
N ILE A 42 8.31 3.64 3.26
CA ILE A 42 8.37 3.13 1.87
C ILE A 42 7.78 1.72 1.79
N ALA A 43 8.12 0.84 2.73
CA ALA A 43 7.58 -0.52 2.76
C ALA A 43 6.05 -0.54 2.93
N SER A 44 5.50 0.35 3.77
CA SER A 44 4.07 0.49 3.96
C SER A 44 3.36 1.01 2.70
N GLU A 45 3.93 2.01 2.03
CA GLU A 45 3.38 2.56 0.78
C GLU A 45 3.40 1.52 -0.34
N GLN A 46 4.50 0.77 -0.46
CA GLN A 46 4.63 -0.29 -1.43
C GLN A 46 3.59 -1.41 -1.21
N LEU A 47 3.33 -1.77 0.05
CA LEU A 47 2.31 -2.76 0.38
C LEU A 47 0.90 -2.30 -0.04
N LEU A 48 0.55 -1.02 0.21
CA LEU A 48 -0.73 -0.47 -0.25
C LEU A 48 -0.86 -0.52 -1.77
N GLN A 49 0.20 -0.14 -2.49
CA GLN A 49 0.21 -0.16 -3.94
C GLN A 49 0.06 -1.58 -4.50
N GLN A 50 0.74 -2.56 -3.89
CA GLN A 50 0.62 -3.97 -4.27
C GLN A 50 -0.79 -4.49 -4.06
N GLU A 51 -1.39 -4.20 -2.90
CA GLU A 51 -2.73 -4.65 -2.56
C GLU A 51 -3.80 -4.00 -3.45
N ALA A 52 -3.68 -2.70 -3.74
CA ALA A 52 -4.58 -2.02 -4.67
C ALA A 52 -4.49 -2.59 -6.09
N ASN A 53 -3.27 -2.93 -6.56
CA ASN A 53 -3.08 -3.57 -7.86
C ASN A 53 -3.67 -5.00 -7.89
N LEU A 54 -3.57 -5.74 -6.77
CA LEU A 54 -4.21 -7.05 -6.63
C LEU A 54 -5.73 -6.92 -6.69
N LEU A 55 -6.32 -5.99 -5.93
CA LEU A 55 -7.76 -5.68 -5.95
C LEU A 55 -8.20 -5.32 -7.37
N LEU A 56 -7.47 -4.45 -8.06
CA LEU A 56 -7.77 -4.09 -9.43
C LEU A 56 -7.70 -5.28 -10.39
N THR A 57 -6.72 -6.17 -10.21
CA THR A 57 -6.55 -7.37 -11.03
C THR A 57 -7.69 -8.36 -10.82
N GLN A 58 -8.10 -8.58 -9.57
CA GLN A 58 -9.27 -9.39 -9.22
C GLN A 58 -10.54 -8.80 -9.84
N LEU A 59 -10.77 -7.48 -9.67
CA LEU A 59 -11.92 -6.79 -10.24
C LEU A 59 -11.94 -6.87 -11.77
N ARG A 60 -10.79 -6.70 -12.43
CA ARG A 60 -10.65 -6.86 -13.89
C ARG A 60 -11.00 -8.28 -14.31
N THR A 61 -10.54 -9.29 -13.58
CA THR A 61 -10.82 -10.70 -13.88
C THR A 61 -12.31 -10.99 -13.78
N ILE A 62 -12.95 -10.55 -12.70
CA ILE A 62 -14.39 -10.65 -12.48
C ILE A 62 -15.16 -9.96 -13.60
N HIS A 63 -14.76 -8.73 -13.96
CA HIS A 63 -15.38 -7.94 -15.01
C HIS A 63 -15.25 -8.57 -16.40
N GLN A 64 -14.17 -9.30 -16.67
CA GLN A 64 -13.96 -9.98 -17.94
C GLN A 64 -14.73 -11.30 -18.06
N GLN A 65 -14.85 -12.05 -16.95
CA GLN A 65 -15.40 -13.40 -16.94
C GLN A 65 -16.92 -13.45 -16.73
N ASN A 66 -17.50 -12.43 -16.11
CA ASN A 66 -18.92 -12.41 -15.73
C ASN A 66 -19.72 -11.42 -16.58
N ARG A 67 -20.94 -11.78 -16.95
CA ARG A 67 -21.87 -10.91 -17.70
C ARG A 67 -22.63 -9.93 -16.81
N SER A 68 -22.73 -10.24 -15.51
CA SER A 68 -23.26 -9.35 -14.50
C SER A 68 -22.78 -9.77 -13.12
N TYR A 69 -22.65 -8.80 -12.24
CA TYR A 69 -22.31 -9.01 -10.83
C TYR A 69 -22.66 -7.76 -10.02
N THR A 70 -22.81 -7.92 -8.71
CA THR A 70 -23.05 -6.83 -7.77
C THR A 70 -21.89 -6.77 -6.78
N ILE A 71 -21.35 -5.58 -6.54
CA ILE A 71 -20.32 -5.36 -5.51
C ILE A 71 -20.97 -4.66 -4.33
N SER A 72 -20.77 -5.20 -3.12
CA SER A 72 -21.09 -4.56 -1.85
C SER A 72 -19.86 -4.52 -0.96
N TYR A 73 -19.89 -3.67 0.06
CA TYR A 73 -18.84 -3.61 1.08
C TYR A 73 -19.37 -4.20 2.39
N ASP A 74 -18.66 -5.16 2.96
CA ASP A 74 -18.93 -5.70 4.28
C ASP A 74 -18.04 -4.98 5.31
N LYS A 75 -18.67 -4.16 6.15
CA LYS A 75 -17.98 -3.39 7.18
C LYS A 75 -17.45 -4.27 8.32
N ASN A 76 -18.10 -5.39 8.61
CA ASN A 76 -17.71 -6.29 9.70
C ASN A 76 -16.44 -7.05 9.35
N GLU A 77 -16.32 -7.47 8.09
CA GLU A 77 -15.15 -8.20 7.60
C GLU A 77 -14.10 -7.31 6.93
N ASN A 78 -14.37 -6.02 6.70
CA ASN A 78 -13.48 -5.06 6.04
C ASN A 78 -13.08 -5.52 4.62
N ILE A 79 -14.04 -6.03 3.85
CA ILE A 79 -13.83 -6.56 2.49
C ILE A 79 -14.97 -6.20 1.56
N TYR A 80 -14.71 -6.27 0.26
CA TYR A 80 -15.77 -6.20 -0.75
C TYR A 80 -16.27 -7.61 -1.06
N ILE A 81 -17.59 -7.74 -1.20
CA ILE A 81 -18.25 -8.97 -1.60
C ILE A 81 -18.79 -8.77 -3.01
N VAL A 82 -18.51 -9.74 -3.87
CA VAL A 82 -19.05 -9.81 -5.22
C VAL A 82 -20.11 -10.88 -5.26
N THR A 83 -21.36 -10.50 -5.55
CA THR A 83 -22.49 -11.42 -5.71
C THR A 83 -22.80 -11.62 -7.18
N TYR A 84 -22.85 -12.87 -7.61
CA TYR A 84 -23.17 -13.26 -8.97
C TYR A 84 -24.67 -13.57 -9.16
N PRO A 85 -25.19 -13.64 -10.40
CA PRO A 85 -26.61 -13.90 -10.66
C PRO A 85 -27.14 -15.23 -10.13
N ASN A 86 -26.26 -16.20 -9.91
CA ASN A 86 -26.57 -17.51 -9.31
C ASN A 86 -26.53 -17.48 -7.77
N SER A 87 -26.45 -16.30 -7.15
CA SER A 87 -26.32 -16.08 -5.70
C SER A 87 -25.03 -16.62 -5.07
N THR A 88 -24.04 -17.04 -5.87
CA THR A 88 -22.70 -17.32 -5.35
C THR A 88 -21.96 -16.02 -5.06
N THR A 89 -21.03 -16.07 -4.11
CA THR A 89 -20.26 -14.89 -3.70
C THR A 89 -18.77 -15.15 -3.70
N ASP A 90 -18.01 -14.17 -4.16
CA ASP A 90 -16.56 -14.10 -4.00
C ASP A 90 -16.18 -12.89 -3.14
N THR A 91 -14.96 -12.92 -2.60
CA THR A 91 -14.38 -11.80 -1.86
C THR A 91 -13.37 -11.05 -2.71
N LEU A 92 -13.31 -9.74 -2.51
CA LEU A 92 -12.44 -8.82 -3.23
C LEU A 92 -11.66 -7.97 -2.22
N GLY A 93 -10.34 -7.95 -2.38
CA GLY A 93 -9.41 -7.24 -1.49
C GLY A 93 -8.97 -8.06 -0.27
N ASN A 94 -8.35 -7.36 0.70
CA ASN A 94 -7.68 -7.96 1.84
C ASN A 94 -8.20 -7.37 3.15
N ARG A 95 -8.59 -8.25 4.08
CA ARG A 95 -9.15 -7.90 5.39
C ARG A 95 -8.26 -6.98 6.22
N ASN A 96 -6.94 -7.02 6.02
CA ASN A 96 -5.97 -6.27 6.81
C ASN A 96 -5.73 -4.84 6.28
N VAL A 97 -6.25 -4.49 5.11
CA VAL A 97 -6.02 -3.18 4.48
C VAL A 97 -7.35 -2.61 4.01
N PHE A 98 -7.73 -1.47 4.57
CA PHE A 98 -8.95 -0.77 4.13
C PHE A 98 -8.68 0.03 2.85
N PHE A 99 -9.49 -0.22 1.83
CA PHE A 99 -9.59 0.60 0.64
C PHE A 99 -11.00 1.12 0.47
N GLU A 100 -11.11 2.41 0.16
CA GLU A 100 -12.35 2.99 -0.33
C GLU A 100 -12.40 2.82 -1.85
N VAL A 101 -13.42 2.12 -2.34
CA VAL A 101 -13.63 1.86 -3.77
C VAL A 101 -14.83 2.67 -4.26
N GLU A 102 -14.57 3.49 -5.27
CA GLU A 102 -15.58 4.24 -6.01
C GLU A 102 -15.68 3.66 -7.43
N ILE A 103 -16.91 3.38 -7.87
CA ILE A 103 -17.19 2.97 -9.25
C ILE A 103 -18.10 4.01 -9.89
N ASN A 104 -17.69 4.53 -11.05
CA ASN A 104 -18.42 5.59 -11.78
C ASN A 104 -18.77 6.76 -10.85
N ASN A 105 -17.80 7.18 -10.02
CA ASN A 105 -17.91 8.25 -9.02
C ASN A 105 -18.91 7.97 -7.87
N MET A 106 -19.36 6.73 -7.71
CA MET A 106 -20.19 6.31 -6.59
C MET A 106 -19.40 5.43 -5.63
N LYS A 107 -19.37 5.84 -4.36
CA LYS A 107 -18.80 5.02 -3.28
C LYS A 107 -19.64 3.76 -3.10
N ILE A 108 -18.95 2.62 -3.07
CA ILE A 108 -19.58 1.34 -2.74
C ILE A 108 -19.67 1.25 -1.22
N SER A 109 -20.85 0.93 -0.71
CA SER A 109 -21.07 0.67 0.71
C SER A 109 -22.02 -0.51 0.89
N GLU A 110 -22.15 -0.99 2.11
CA GLU A 110 -23.15 -2.01 2.48
C GLU A 110 -24.57 -1.58 2.10
N SER A 111 -24.87 -0.29 2.29
CA SER A 111 -26.16 0.33 1.96
C SER A 111 -26.32 0.75 0.50
N ASN A 112 -25.24 0.72 -0.29
CA ASN A 112 -25.23 1.15 -1.68
C ASN A 112 -24.42 0.15 -2.53
N PRO A 113 -24.96 -1.06 -2.73
CA PRO A 113 -24.33 -2.03 -3.61
C PRO A 113 -24.38 -1.54 -5.06
N PHE A 114 -23.32 -1.80 -5.82
CA PHE A 114 -23.22 -1.39 -7.22
C PHE A 114 -23.37 -2.59 -8.16
N SER A 115 -24.41 -2.58 -8.99
CA SER A 115 -24.64 -3.61 -10.02
C SER A 115 -23.89 -3.25 -11.30
N VAL A 116 -23.13 -4.20 -11.82
CA VAL A 116 -22.32 -4.04 -13.03
C VAL A 116 -22.82 -4.96 -14.13
N SER A 117 -22.94 -4.40 -15.33
CA SER A 117 -23.18 -5.13 -16.59
C SER A 117 -22.01 -4.84 -17.55
N PRO A 118 -20.99 -5.72 -17.62
CA PRO A 118 -19.76 -5.47 -18.38
C PRO A 118 -19.90 -5.38 -19.91
N ASP A 119 -21.02 -5.85 -20.46
CA ASP A 119 -21.22 -5.91 -21.92
C ASP A 119 -21.36 -4.54 -22.60
N THR A 120 -21.64 -3.47 -21.84
CA THR A 120 -21.96 -2.16 -22.46
C THR A 120 -21.20 -0.97 -21.86
N ASN A 121 -20.42 -1.15 -20.79
CA ASN A 121 -19.94 -0.02 -19.99
C ASN A 121 -18.46 -0.12 -19.63
N LEU A 122 -17.73 0.98 -19.87
CA LEU A 122 -16.47 1.26 -19.19
C LEU A 122 -16.73 1.36 -17.69
N LEU A 123 -16.00 0.58 -16.90
CA LEU A 123 -16.03 0.67 -15.45
C LEU A 123 -14.92 1.61 -14.99
N ASN A 124 -15.27 2.84 -14.61
CA ASN A 124 -14.30 3.75 -14.00
C ASN A 124 -14.17 3.41 -12.53
N VAL A 125 -13.00 2.92 -12.13
CA VAL A 125 -12.71 2.47 -10.78
C VAL A 125 -11.69 3.41 -10.16
N LYS A 126 -12.02 3.92 -8.99
CA LYS A 126 -11.13 4.73 -8.15
C LYS A 126 -10.93 4.03 -6.82
N ILE A 127 -9.69 3.77 -6.46
CA ILE A 127 -9.29 3.07 -5.24
C ILE A 127 -8.48 4.06 -4.41
N LYS A 128 -8.91 4.32 -3.18
CA LYS A 128 -8.20 5.15 -2.20
C LYS A 128 -7.80 4.31 -1.00
N GLY A 129 -6.51 4.25 -0.70
CA GLY A 129 -5.97 3.60 0.48
C GLY A 129 -5.28 4.61 1.39
N THR A 130 -5.50 4.49 2.70
CA THR A 130 -4.81 5.34 3.69
C THR A 130 -3.80 4.50 4.44
N ALA A 131 -2.54 4.94 4.48
CA ALA A 131 -1.51 4.24 5.24
C ALA A 131 -1.79 4.28 6.75
N PRO A 132 -1.42 3.24 7.52
CA PRO A 132 -1.63 3.21 8.97
C PRO A 132 -0.99 4.39 9.72
N ASN A 133 0.05 4.99 9.14
CA ASN A 133 0.76 6.16 9.70
C ASN A 133 0.08 7.50 9.35
N GLY A 134 -1.08 7.50 8.67
CA GLY A 134 -1.79 8.70 8.24
C GLY A 134 -1.13 9.46 7.09
N SER A 135 -0.13 8.87 6.42
CA SER A 135 0.51 9.45 5.24
C SER A 135 -0.47 9.58 4.08
N THR A 136 -0.09 10.39 3.08
CA THR A 136 -0.92 10.74 1.92
C THR A 136 -1.73 9.56 1.39
N PRO A 137 -3.04 9.74 1.15
CA PRO A 137 -3.86 8.68 0.60
C PRO A 137 -3.28 8.26 -0.75
N PHE A 138 -3.02 6.98 -0.89
CA PHE A 138 -2.70 6.37 -2.16
C PHE A 138 -3.97 6.33 -3.01
N GLU A 139 -3.93 6.87 -4.22
CA GLU A 139 -5.08 6.88 -5.13
C GLU A 139 -4.69 6.29 -6.48
N ILE A 140 -5.45 5.30 -6.95
CA ILE A 140 -5.44 4.84 -8.34
C ILE A 140 -6.81 5.10 -8.94
N GLU A 141 -6.83 5.67 -10.14
CA GLU A 141 -8.01 5.79 -10.98
C GLU A 141 -7.75 5.10 -12.33
N THR A 142 -8.65 4.21 -12.75
CA THR A 142 -8.48 3.42 -13.96
C THR A 142 -9.82 3.03 -14.57
N GLY A 143 -9.83 2.89 -15.89
CA GLY A 143 -10.93 2.27 -16.62
C GLY A 143 -10.74 0.76 -16.77
N ILE A 144 -11.79 -0.02 -16.58
CA ILE A 144 -11.84 -1.45 -16.91
C ILE A 144 -12.87 -1.64 -18.02
N ILE A 145 -12.46 -2.30 -19.09
CA ILE A 145 -13.35 -2.73 -20.18
C ILE A 145 -13.34 -4.24 -20.27
N ARG A 146 -14.47 -4.80 -20.66
CA ARG A 146 -14.51 -6.17 -21.15
C ARG A 146 -14.02 -6.19 -22.59
N ILE A 147 -12.96 -6.95 -22.85
CA ILE A 147 -12.51 -7.22 -24.21
C ILE A 147 -13.36 -8.38 -24.70
N GLU A 148 -14.26 -8.15 -25.65
CA GLU A 148 -14.83 -9.26 -26.40
C GLU A 148 -13.69 -9.95 -27.14
N ALA A 149 -13.36 -11.17 -26.73
CA ALA A 149 -12.51 -12.03 -27.52
C ALA A 149 -13.27 -12.28 -28.83
N GLY A 150 -12.87 -11.57 -29.87
CA GLY A 150 -13.40 -11.74 -31.21
C GLY A 150 -13.40 -13.23 -31.58
N MET A 151 -14.54 -13.66 -32.10
CA MET A 151 -14.75 -14.95 -32.77
C MET A 151 -13.50 -15.42 -33.50
N ARG A 152 -13.03 -16.62 -33.17
CA ARG A 152 -12.26 -17.47 -34.08
C ARG A 152 -12.96 -18.82 -34.15
#